data_AF-A0A7J0H360-F1
#
_entry.id   AF-A0A7J0H360-F1
#
_cell.length_a   1.000
_cell.length_b   1.000
_cell.length_c   1.000
_cell.angle_alpha   90.00
_cell.angle_beta   90.00
_cell.angle_gamma   90.00
#
_symmetry.space_group_name_H-M   'P 1'
#
loop_
_entity.id
_entity.type
_entity.pdbx_description
1 polymer ?
#
loop_
_entity_poly.entity_id
_entity_poly.type
_entity_poly.pdbx_seq_one_letter_code
_entity_poly.pdbx_strand_id
1 'polypeptide(L)' 'MNTLVRENRLEDVVDKRCTNADVETVEAIIAIAGRCTDANPDDRPSMQQVLQFLEQEVMSPYPSDFYDSHSDYC' A
#
# COMPACT_ATOMS: atom_id res chain seq x y z
N MET A 1 0.26 0.40 14.04
CA MET A 1 -0.58 0.40 12.82
C MET A 1 -1.61 -0.73 12.80
N ASN A 2 -1.23 -2.00 12.99
CA ASN A 2 -2.15 -3.16 12.91
C ASN A 2 -3.32 -3.19 13.92
N THR A 3 -3.32 -2.34 14.95
CA THR A 3 -4.44 -2.20 15.88
C THR A 3 -5.63 -1.45 15.25
N LEU A 4 -5.37 -0.50 14.33
CA LEU A 4 -6.42 0.33 13.72
C LEU A 4 -7.31 -0.44 12.75
N VAL A 5 -6.70 -1.34 11.96
CA VAL A 5 -7.43 -2.28 11.09
C VAL A 5 -8.28 -3.23 11.93
N ARG A 6 -7.73 -3.72 13.05
CA ARG A 6 -8.43 -4.64 13.96
C ARG A 6 -9.60 -3.98 14.70
N GLU A 7 -9.49 -2.68 14.97
CA GLU A 7 -10.52 -1.87 15.63
C GLU A 7 -11.52 -1.27 14.65
N ASN A 8 -11.37 -1.50 13.33
CA ASN A 8 -12.19 -0.92 12.26
C ASN A 8 -12.26 0.62 12.29
N ARG A 9 -11.14 1.28 12.62
CA ARG A 9 -11.02 2.74 12.77
C ARG A 9 -10.20 3.38 11.65
N LEU A 10 -10.44 2.97 10.42
CA LEU A 10 -9.67 3.41 9.24
C LEU A 10 -9.93 4.90 8.93
N GLU A 11 -11.14 5.37 9.17
CA GLU A 11 -11.58 6.76 9.04
C GLU A 11 -10.80 7.76 9.92
N ASP A 12 -10.18 7.30 11.00
CA ASP A 12 -9.37 8.15 11.89
C ASP A 12 -7.98 8.46 11.32
N VAL A 13 -7.49 7.67 10.35
CA VAL A 13 -6.15 7.82 9.76
C VAL A 13 -6.14 8.31 8.33
N VAL A 14 -7.26 8.21 7.62
CA VAL A 14 -7.40 8.78 6.28
C VAL A 14 -7.49 10.31 6.38
N ASP A 15 -6.73 11.01 5.55
CA ASP A 15 -6.80 12.47 5.47
C ASP A 15 -8.24 12.89 5.10
N LYS A 16 -8.81 13.86 5.83
CA LYS A 16 -10.17 14.36 5.62
C LYS A 16 -10.43 14.91 4.21
N ARG A 17 -9.38 15.23 3.46
CA ARG A 17 -9.45 15.67 2.06
C ARG A 17 -9.68 14.52 1.09
N CYS A 18 -9.48 13.27 1.50
CA CYS A 18 -9.72 12.07 0.70
C CYS A 18 -11.20 11.65 0.80
N THR A 19 -12.10 12.46 0.23
CA THR A 19 -13.55 12.31 0.43
C THR A 19 -14.19 11.08 -0.21
N ASN A 20 -13.55 10.50 -1.23
CA ASN A 20 -14.03 9.34 -1.97
C ASN A 20 -12.95 8.25 -2.05
N ALA A 21 -12.16 8.09 -0.98
CA ALA A 21 -11.19 7.01 -0.93
C ALA A 21 -11.91 5.67 -0.95
N ASP A 22 -11.44 4.77 -1.81
CA ASP A 22 -11.90 3.39 -1.82
C ASP A 22 -11.43 2.68 -0.54
N VAL A 23 -12.38 2.14 0.23
CA VAL A 23 -12.10 1.58 1.56
C VAL A 23 -11.21 0.34 1.44
N GLU A 24 -11.43 -0.50 0.43
CA GLU A 24 -10.64 -1.71 0.19
C GLU A 24 -9.17 -1.35 -0.12
N THR A 25 -8.96 -0.38 -0.99
CA THR A 25 -7.63 0.16 -1.30
C THR A 25 -6.95 0.75 -0.05
N VAL A 26 -7.70 1.49 0.77
CA VAL A 26 -7.18 2.05 2.03
C VAL A 26 -6.77 0.97 3.01
N GLU A 27 -7.59 -0.08 3.17
CA GLU A 27 -7.28 -1.24 4.01
C GLU A 27 -5.99 -1.93 3.56
N ALA A 28 -5.85 -2.17 2.25
CA ALA A 28 -4.65 -2.76 1.67
C ALA A 28 -3.41 -1.91 1.95
N ILE A 29 -3.47 -0.59 1.71
CA ILE A 29 -2.36 0.32 1.97
C ILE A 29 -1.97 0.32 3.45
N ILE A 30 -2.94 0.35 4.37
CA ILE A 30 -2.68 0.34 5.81
C ILE A 30 -2.06 -0.99 6.24
N ALA A 31 -2.50 -2.12 5.68
CA ALA A 31 -1.90 -3.43 5.95
C ALA A 31 -0.44 -3.48 5.48
N ILE A 32 -0.14 -2.96 4.29
CA ILE A 32 1.22 -2.86 3.76
C ILE A 32 2.08 -1.95 4.65
N ALA A 33 1.58 -0.76 4.99
CA ALA A 33 2.27 0.18 5.87
C ALA A 33 2.53 -0.41 7.26
N GLY A 34 1.59 -1.21 7.78
CA GLY A 34 1.76 -1.95 9.04
C GLY A 34 2.94 -2.91 9.02
N ARG A 35 3.15 -3.63 7.91
CA ARG A 35 4.32 -4.52 7.72
C ARG A 35 5.62 -3.72 7.57
N CYS A 36 5.61 -2.64 6.80
CA CYS A 36 6.79 -1.79 6.60
C CYS A 36 7.26 -1.10 7.89
N THR A 37 6.34 -0.87 8.83
CA THR A 37 6.59 -0.20 10.11
C THR A 37 6.66 -1.15 11.29
N ASP A 38 6.90 -2.45 11.04
CA ASP A 38 7.02 -3.43 12.12
C ASP A 38 8.12 -3.02 13.11
N ALA A 39 7.83 -3.22 14.39
CA ALA A 39 8.75 -2.91 15.48
C ALA A 39 10.01 -3.78 15.38
N ASN A 40 9.87 -5.02 14.91
CA ASN A 40 10.98 -5.88 14.58
C ASN A 40 11.49 -5.56 13.16
N PRO A 41 12.73 -5.10 12.98
CA PRO A 41 13.28 -4.82 11.66
C PRO A 41 13.35 -6.06 10.75
N ASP A 42 13.50 -7.26 11.33
CA ASP A 42 13.62 -8.51 10.56
C ASP A 42 12.28 -8.95 9.94
N ASP A 43 11.16 -8.48 10.49
CA ASP A 43 9.81 -8.77 9.98
C ASP A 43 9.37 -7.78 8.88
N ARG A 44 10.17 -6.74 8.62
CA ARG A 44 9.85 -5.75 7.59
C ARG A 44 10.09 -6.35 6.20
N PRO A 45 9.15 -6.16 5.26
CA PRO A 45 9.31 -6.65 3.90
C PRO A 45 10.44 -5.90 3.18
N SER A 46 11.09 -6.59 2.23
CA SER A 46 11.95 -5.92 1.26
C SER A 46 11.14 -5.00 0.35
N MET A 47 11.78 -3.98 -0.22
CA MET A 47 11.10 -3.07 -1.17
C MET A 47 10.51 -3.81 -2.38
N GLN A 48 11.12 -4.92 -2.82
CA GLN A 48 10.55 -5.76 -3.87
C GLN A 48 9.22 -6.38 -3.45
N GLN A 49 9.11 -6.88 -2.22
CA GLN A 49 7.86 -7.43 -1.69
C GLN A 49 6.80 -6.33 -1.53
N VAL A 50 7.20 -5.13 -1.08
CA VAL A 50 6.29 -3.97 -0.98
C VAL A 50 5.73 -3.62 -2.36
N LEU A 51 6.56 -3.58 -3.40
CA LEU A 51 6.12 -3.32 -4.76
C LEU A 51 5.10 -4.37 -5.22
N GLN A 52 5.37 -5.66 -4.98
CA GLN A 52 4.43 -6.74 -5.32
C GLN A 52 3.08 -6.59 -4.62
N PHE A 53 3.05 -6.22 -3.34
CA PHE A 53 1.79 -5.99 -2.62
C PHE A 53 1.01 -4.82 -3.22
N LEU A 54 1.70 -3.74 -3.60
CA LEU A 54 1.06 -2.58 -4.23
C LEU A 54 0.54 -2.91 -5.64
N GLU A 55 1.28 -3.71 -6.41
CA GLU A 55 0.86 -4.19 -7.73
C GLU A 55 -0.39 -5.08 -7.67
N GLN A 56 -0.49 -5.92 -6.64
CA GLN A 56 -1.59 -6.89 -6.49
C GLN A 56 -2.86 -6.27 -5.91
N GLU A 57 -2.72 -5.42 -4.88
CA GLU A 57 -3.84 -4.99 -4.05
C GLU A 57 -4.30 -3.55 -4.35
N VAL A 58 -3.49 -2.74 -5.04
CA VAL A 58 -3.75 -1.30 -5.21
C VAL A 58 -3.76 -0.87 -6.67
N MET A 59 -2.91 -1.46 -7.52
CA MET A 59 -2.83 -1.08 -8.93
C MET A 59 -3.81 -1.87 -9.78
N SER A 60 -4.41 -1.18 -10.76
CA SER A 60 -5.25 -1.82 -11.76
C SER A 60 -4.42 -2.80 -12.61
N PRO A 61 -4.97 -3.96 -13.02
CA PRO A 61 -4.26 -4.94 -13.85
C PRO A 61 -3.84 -4.40 -15.22
N TYR A 62 -4.31 -3.21 -15.61
CA TYR A 62 -3.78 -2.50 -16.76
C TYR A 62 -2.57 -1.65 -16.33
N PRO A 63 -1.34 -2.01 -16.74
CA PRO A 63 -0.21 -1.11 -16.58
C PRO A 63 -0.53 0.17 -17.35
N SER A 64 -0.44 1.32 -16.70
CA SER A 64 -0.44 2.58 -17.43
C SER A 64 0.79 2.59 -18.35
N ASP A 65 0.63 3.00 -19.62
CA ASP A 65 1.73 3.11 -20.61
C ASP A 65 2.92 3.96 -20.13
N PHE A 66 2.78 4.65 -19.00
CA PHE A 66 3.82 5.42 -18.34
C PHE A 66 4.91 4.56 -17.67
N TYR A 67 4.58 3.35 -17.21
CA TYR A 67 5.52 2.49 -16.47
C TYR A 67 6.52 1.76 -17.38
N ASP A 68 6.18 1.62 -18.67
CA ASP A 68 6.99 0.93 -19.68
C ASP A 68 8.08 1.82 -20.30
N SER A 69 8.11 3.12 -19.96
CA SER A 69 9.05 4.09 -20.57
C SER A 69 10.44 4.15 -19.91
N HIS A 70 10.71 3.30 -18.91
CA HIS A 70 11.97 3.36 -18.14
C HIS A 70 12.86 2.11 -18.20
N SER A 71 12.62 1.12 -19.07
CA SER A 71 13.50 -0.06 -19.15
C SER A 71 14.59 -0.04 -20.24
N ASP A 72 14.73 1.02 -21.04
CA ASP A 72 15.73 1.07 -22.13
C ASP A 72 16.90 2.03 -21.86
N TYR A 73 17.46 2.03 -20.65
CA TYR A 73 18.75 2.67 -20.40
C TYR A 73 19.71 1.79 -19.56
N CYS A 74 20.58 1.11 -20.31
CA CYS A 74 21.89 0.52 -19.99
C CYS A 74 21.96 -0.98 -19.64
#